data_AF-A0A9D4GRB9-F1
#
_entry.id   AF-A0A9D4GRB9-F1
#
_cell.length_a   1.000
_cell.length_b   1.000
_cell.length_c   1.000
_cell.angle_alpha   90.00
_cell.angle_beta   90.00
_cell.angle_gamma   90.00
#
_symmetry.space_group_name_H-M   'P 1'
#
loop_
_entity.id
_entity.type
_entity.pdbx_description
1 polymer ?
#
loop_
_entity_poly.entity_id
_entity_poly.type
_entity_poly.pdbx_seq_one_letter_code
_entity_poly.pdbx_strand_id
1 'polypeptide(L)'
;MFLQSLQAHIRNLQNLIILGDFNQTGNTELFNRFLQECSLQQYITTPTYSLRDTFDLIIRNLPDLHSITKAVPYTDHHLVDVKLDIPGNDNK
;
A
#
# COMPACT_ATOMS: atom_id res chain seq x y z
N MET A 1 -7.79 9.89 20.33
CA MET A 1 -9.05 9.23 19.98
C MET A 1 -9.16 8.90 18.49
N PHE A 2 -8.93 9.84 17.57
CA PHE A 2 -9.06 9.62 16.12
C PHE A 2 -8.21 8.46 15.53
N LEU A 3 -6.92 8.36 15.91
CA LEU A 3 -6.04 7.31 15.38
C LEU A 3 -6.50 5.91 15.79
N GLN A 4 -6.92 5.74 17.04
CA GLN A 4 -7.41 4.45 17.55
C GLN A 4 -8.73 4.03 16.87
N SER A 5 -9.65 4.97 16.64
CA SER A 5 -10.89 4.67 15.91
C SER A 5 -10.62 4.30 14.45
N LEU A 6 -9.66 4.96 13.81
CA LEU A 6 -9.26 4.64 12.44
C LEU A 6 -8.61 3.25 12.37
N GLN A 7 -7.69 2.92 13.28
CA GLN A 7 -7.06 1.60 13.35
C GLN A 7 -8.08 0.48 13.58
N ALA A 8 -9.03 0.69 14.50
CA ALA A 8 -10.12 -0.26 14.75
C ALA A 8 -11.01 -0.44 13.52
N HIS A 9 -11.35 0.64 12.82
CA HIS A 9 -12.12 0.57 11.58
C HIS A 9 -11.36 -0.19 10.49
N ILE A 10 -10.08 0.16 10.28
CA ILE A 10 -9.22 -0.52 9.30
C ILE A 10 -9.19 -2.02 9.59
N ARG A 11 -9.01 -2.48 10.83
CA ARG A 11 -8.99 -3.92 11.16
C ARG A 11 -10.24 -4.70 10.73
N ASN A 12 -11.39 -4.04 10.63
CA ASN A 12 -12.66 -4.68 10.26
C ASN A 12 -12.92 -4.75 8.75
N LEU A 13 -12.12 -4.06 7.93
CA LEU A 13 -12.27 -4.12 6.48
C LEU A 13 -11.68 -5.44 5.93
N GLN A 14 -12.25 -5.94 4.84
CA GLN A 14 -11.64 -7.01 4.03
C GLN A 14 -11.23 -6.42 2.68
N ASN A 15 -10.23 -7.01 2.02
CA ASN A 15 -9.79 -6.64 0.67
C ASN A 15 -9.51 -5.12 0.53
N LEU A 16 -8.55 -4.60 1.30
CA LEU A 16 -8.29 -3.17 1.39
C LEU A 16 -7.04 -2.77 0.60
N ILE A 17 -7.18 -1.70 -0.19
CA ILE A 17 -6.07 -1.03 -0.88
C ILE A 17 -6.00 0.41 -0.36
N ILE A 18 -4.80 0.83 0.02
CA ILE A 18 -4.51 2.20 0.40
C ILE A 18 -3.42 2.72 -0.53
N LEU A 19 -3.77 3.70 -1.34
CA LEU A 19 -2.86 4.39 -2.25
C LEU A 19 -2.59 5.78 -1.69
N GLY A 20 -1.33 6.20 -1.65
CA GLY A 20 -1.01 7.56 -1.26
C GLY A 20 0.48 7.80 -1.07
N ASP A 21 0.88 9.05 -1.22
CA ASP A 21 2.21 9.48 -0.82
C ASP A 21 2.27 9.60 0.71
N PHE A 22 2.94 8.63 1.34
CA PHE A 22 3.05 8.58 2.80
C PHE A 22 4.22 9.41 3.33
N ASN A 23 5.04 10.01 2.44
CA ASN A 23 6.19 10.85 2.79
C ASN A 23 7.00 10.33 3.98
N GLN A 24 7.23 9.02 4.02
CA GLN A 24 7.94 8.38 5.12
C GLN A 24 9.41 8.80 5.08
N THR A 25 9.74 9.87 5.78
CA THR A 25 11.11 10.34 5.96
C THR A 25 11.50 10.18 7.41
N GLY A 26 12.49 9.34 7.70
CA GLY A 26 12.98 9.11 9.06
C GLY A 26 12.42 7.84 9.71
N ASN A 27 11.74 7.98 10.86
CA ASN A 27 11.42 6.86 11.76
C ASN A 27 10.39 5.87 11.17
N THR A 28 10.91 4.86 10.47
CA THR A 28 10.15 3.73 9.91
C THR A 28 9.46 2.87 10.96
N GLU A 29 9.83 2.97 12.24
CA GLU A 29 9.26 2.16 13.33
C GLU A 29 7.78 2.46 13.55
N LEU A 30 7.38 3.74 13.53
CA LEU A 30 5.97 4.12 13.70
C LEU A 30 5.12 3.63 12.54
N PHE A 31 5.65 3.73 11.32
CA PHE A 31 4.97 3.23 10.12
C PHE A 31 4.85 1.71 10.15
N ASN A 32 5.94 1.00 10.43
CA ASN A 32 5.93 -0.46 10.56
C ASN A 32 5.00 -0.93 11.67
N ARG A 33 4.98 -0.23 12.81
CA ARG A 33 4.05 -0.49 13.90
C ARG A 33 2.59 -0.26 13.47
N PHE A 34 2.29 0.81 12.73
CA PHE A 34 0.95 1.04 12.18
C PHE A 34 0.53 -0.09 11.23
N LEU A 35 1.43 -0.52 10.33
CA LEU A 35 1.17 -1.64 9.44
C LEU A 35 0.86 -2.92 10.22
N GLN A 36 1.71 -3.27 11.19
CA GLN A 36 1.52 -4.43 12.06
C GLN A 36 0.22 -4.36 12.85
N GLU A 37 -0.04 -3.24 13.51
CA GLU A 37 -1.26 -3.06 14.32
C GLU A 37 -2.53 -3.13 13.47
N CYS A 38 -2.48 -2.78 12.19
CA CYS A 38 -3.62 -2.82 11.28
C CYS A 38 -3.68 -4.08 10.41
N SER A 39 -2.72 -5.01 10.60
CA SER A 39 -2.50 -6.17 9.73
C SER A 39 -2.35 -5.81 8.25
N LEU A 40 -1.75 -4.66 7.95
CA LEU A 40 -1.49 -4.18 6.58
C LEU A 40 -0.11 -4.67 6.12
N GLN A 41 0.06 -4.85 4.82
CA GLN A 41 1.32 -5.26 4.21
C GLN A 41 1.79 -4.24 3.16
N GLN A 42 3.07 -3.87 3.22
CA GLN A 42 3.74 -3.14 2.15
C GLN A 42 4.14 -4.15 1.07
N TYR A 43 3.68 -3.96 -0.16
CA TYR A 43 3.97 -4.87 -1.27
C TYR A 43 5.02 -4.32 -2.24
N ILE A 44 5.27 -3.00 -2.25
CA ILE A 44 6.37 -2.43 -3.02
C ILE A 44 7.64 -2.51 -2.18
N THR A 45 8.65 -3.19 -2.71
CA THR A 45 9.96 -3.36 -2.07
C THR A 45 11.02 -2.39 -2.60
N THR A 46 10.70 -1.64 -3.64
CA THR A 46 11.57 -0.58 -4.21
C THR A 46 10.98 0.80 -3.89
N PRO A 47 11.78 1.79 -3.47
CA PRO A 47 11.30 3.15 -3.31
C PRO A 47 10.57 3.68 -4.55
N THR A 48 9.44 4.31 -4.31
CA THR A 48 8.62 4.96 -5.34
C THR A 48 9.00 6.43 -5.53
N TYR A 49 10.02 6.91 -4.82
CA TYR A 49 10.61 8.24 -5.00
C TYR A 49 12.11 8.13 -5.19
N SER A 50 12.66 8.89 -6.12
CA SER A 50 14.06 8.79 -6.53
C SER A 50 15.04 9.41 -5.54
N LEU A 51 14.58 10.36 -4.71
CA LEU A 51 15.45 11.15 -3.82
C LEU A 51 15.42 10.67 -2.37
N ARG A 52 14.48 9.79 -1.99
CA ARG A 52 14.31 9.27 -0.63
C ARG A 52 13.71 7.87 -0.67
N ASP A 53 13.95 7.09 0.38
CA ASP A 53 13.34 5.76 0.56
C ASP A 53 11.87 5.85 1.00
N THR A 54 11.02 6.45 0.16
CA THR A 54 9.57 6.50 0.38
C THR A 54 8.85 5.45 -0.45
N PHE A 55 7.71 5.00 0.07
CA PHE A 55 6.86 3.99 -0.54
C PHE A 55 5.43 4.48 -0.56
N ASP A 56 4.75 4.36 -1.71
CA ASP A 56 3.45 5.02 -1.95
C ASP A 56 2.25 4.05 -2.02
N LEU A 57 2.44 2.77 -1.71
CA LEU A 57 1.38 1.75 -1.76
C LEU A 57 1.31 0.95 -0.47
N ILE A 58 0.12 0.66 0.05
CA ILE A 58 -0.08 -0.30 1.13
C ILE A 58 -1.30 -1.14 0.77
N ILE A 59 -1.20 -2.47 0.88
CA ILE A 59 -2.29 -3.38 0.56
C ILE A 59 -2.53 -4.34 1.74
N ARG A 60 -3.78 -4.74 1.97
CA ARG A 60 -4.09 -5.83 2.89
C ARG A 60 -4.99 -6.87 2.25
N ASN A 61 -4.48 -8.11 2.28
CA ASN A 61 -5.20 -9.35 2.05
C ASN A 61 -6.09 -9.28 0.82
N LEU A 62 -5.47 -9.09 -0.35
CA LEU A 62 -6.10 -9.28 -1.64
C LEU A 62 -5.75 -10.68 -2.13
N PRO A 63 -6.64 -11.67 -1.95
CA PRO A 63 -6.40 -13.03 -2.45
C PRO A 63 -6.20 -13.06 -3.98
N ASP A 64 -6.72 -12.06 -4.68
CA ASP A 64 -6.70 -11.94 -6.15
C ASP A 64 -5.65 -10.96 -6.68
N LEU A 65 -4.61 -10.66 -5.89
CA LEU A 65 -3.49 -9.82 -6.33
C LEU A 65 -2.50 -10.65 -7.16
N HIS A 66 -2.53 -10.48 -8.47
CA HIS A 66 -1.67 -11.24 -9.40
C HIS A 66 -0.25 -10.68 -9.52
N SER A 67 -0.13 -9.37 -9.64
CA SER A 67 1.17 -8.74 -9.81
C SER A 67 1.15 -7.28 -9.40
N ILE A 68 2.23 -6.85 -8.76
CA ILE A 68 2.56 -5.44 -8.59
C ILE A 68 3.81 -5.21 -9.41
N THR A 69 3.67 -4.45 -10.49
CA THR A 69 4.81 -4.14 -11.34
C THR A 69 5.55 -2.96 -10.74
N LYS A 70 6.86 -3.14 -10.65
CA LYS A 70 7.83 -2.23 -10.06
C LYS A 70 7.62 -0.81 -10.58
N ALA A 71 7.83 0.14 -9.66
CA ALA A 71 7.95 1.57 -9.88
C ALA A 71 8.66 1.90 -11.21
N VAL A 72 7.94 2.42 -12.20
CA VAL A 72 8.48 2.87 -13.50
C VAL A 72 8.83 4.36 -13.39
N PRO A 73 10.03 4.80 -13.82
CA PRO A 73 10.36 6.21 -13.83
C PRO A 73 9.33 7.04 -14.62
N TYR A 74 8.70 8.02 -13.96
CA TYR A 74 7.74 8.93 -14.59
C TYR A 74 8.11 10.38 -14.26
N THR A 75 8.42 10.66 -12.99
CA THR A 75 9.04 11.90 -12.49
C THR A 75 10.03 11.55 -11.37
N ASP A 76 10.28 12.47 -10.44
CA ASP A 76 10.93 12.15 -9.16
C ASP A 76 10.17 11.02 -8.43
N HIS A 77 8.86 10.90 -8.65
CA HIS A 77 8.07 9.73 -8.29
C HIS A 77 7.99 8.72 -9.44
N HIS A 78 8.07 7.45 -9.07
CA HIS A 78 7.87 6.32 -9.94
C HIS A 78 6.41 5.90 -9.97
N LEU A 79 5.91 5.56 -11.15
CA LEU A 79 4.57 5.06 -11.37
C LEU A 79 4.46 3.61 -10.89
N VAL A 80 3.45 3.33 -10.08
CA VAL A 80 3.15 1.99 -9.57
C VAL A 80 1.99 1.41 -10.36
N ASP A 81 2.21 0.26 -11.01
CA ASP A 81 1.15 -0.48 -11.70
C ASP A 81 0.73 -1.68 -10.85
N VAL A 82 -0.57 -1.77 -10.55
CA VAL A 82 -1.17 -2.82 -9.72
C VAL A 82 -2.24 -3.52 -10.55
N LYS A 83 -2.09 -4.85 -10.73
CA LYS A 83 -3.07 -5.68 -11.43
C LYS A 83 -3.81 -6.56 -10.42
N LEU A 84 -5.12 -6.45 -10.46
CA LEU A 84 -6.06 -7.17 -9.60
C LEU A 84 -6.99 -7.96 -10.49
N ASP A 85 -7.20 -9.22 -10.16
CA ASP A 85 -8.34 -9.94 -10.69
C ASP A 85 -9.53 -9.64 -9.78
N ILE A 86 -10.64 -9.20 -10.38
CA ILE A 86 -11.87 -8.96 -9.63
C ILE A 86 -12.80 -10.14 -9.95
N PRO A 87 -13.06 -11.04 -9.00
CA PRO A 87 -13.94 -12.18 -9.23
C PRO A 87 -15.31 -11.70 -9.70
N GLY A 88 -15.77 -12.21 -10.85
CA GLY A 88 -17.06 -11.84 -11.45
C GLY A 88 -17.00 -10.75 -12.52
N ASN A 89 -15.81 -10.21 -12.85
CA ASN A 89 -15.62 -9.38 -14.03
C ASN A 89 -15.29 -10.26 -15.25
N ASP A 90 -16.21 -11.19 -15.58
CA ASP A 90 -16.20 -11.86 -16.87
C ASP A 90 -16.60 -10.81 -17.92
N ASN A 91 -15.62 -10.07 -18.45
CA ASN A 91 -15.79 -9.29 -19.67
C ASN A 91 -16.20 -10.24 -20.80
N LYS A 92 -17.52 -10.41 -20.97
CA LYS A 92 -18.12 -10.90 -22.22
C LYS A 92 -18.26 -9.75 -23.19
#